data_AF-A0A7V6DDF9-F1
#
_entry.id   AF-A0A7V6DDF9-F1
#
_cell.length_a   1.000
_cell.length_b   1.000
_cell.length_c   1.000
_cell.angle_alpha   90.00
_cell.angle_beta   90.00
_cell.angle_gamma   90.00
#
_symmetry.space_group_name_H-M   'P 1'
#
loop_
_entity.id
_entity.type
_entity.pdbx_description
1 polymer ?
#
loop_
_entity_poly.entity_id
_entity_poly.type
_entity_poly.pdbx_seq_one_letter_code
_entity_poly.pdbx_strand_id
1 'polypeptide(L)'
;MRLNDELLHQEIYRLLARESGQASCSAFVLIGAAVVGAVLGGVVATLSPEVAKPQAIVLTTMVSAVILGYGYNLVRSRAPLAPEDIRRLLPLLRLDEGEQAYVDTVLALTEHSALREETAEQLARELKELMDTYYDLQGQAEALHEAMGTATEEERQRLRERLERTDDPEARVALQESLQLLEQRLQNRHILSAYAQRMEAHLELILQTLKSLRESLARLELAPEGLGVRDVEQLRQRLLELRQEAAAIESAAQEVLSGRALPEG
;
A
#
# COMPACT_ATOMS: atom_id res chain seq x y z
N MET A 1 22.11 3.46 -8.13
CA MET A 1 21.56 2.82 -6.91
C MET A 1 20.60 1.70 -7.33
N ARG A 2 20.63 0.51 -6.70
CA ARG A 2 19.65 -0.56 -7.00
C ARG A 2 18.44 -0.40 -6.07
N LEU A 3 17.23 -0.44 -6.64
CA LEU A 3 16.00 -0.40 -5.86
C LEU A 3 15.76 -1.78 -5.25
N ASN A 4 16.01 -1.88 -3.94
CA ASN A 4 15.72 -3.06 -3.14
C ASN A 4 14.46 -2.82 -2.29
N ASP A 5 13.92 -3.89 -1.72
CA ASP A 5 12.73 -3.90 -0.84
C ASP A 5 12.84 -2.91 0.35
N GLU A 6 14.06 -2.52 0.75
CA GLU A 6 14.26 -1.54 1.82
C GLU A 6 13.90 -0.09 1.42
N LEU A 7 13.88 0.21 0.13
CA LEU A 7 13.69 1.58 -0.39
C LEU A 7 12.33 1.79 -1.05
N LEU A 8 11.69 0.70 -1.50
CA LEU A 8 10.33 0.72 -2.04
C LEU A 8 9.33 0.35 -0.95
N HIS A 9 8.19 1.04 -0.93
CA HIS A 9 7.08 0.64 -0.07
C HIS A 9 6.66 -0.82 -0.35
N GLN A 10 6.33 -1.57 0.70
CA GLN A 10 6.15 -3.02 0.64
C GLN A 10 5.01 -3.44 -0.30
N GLU A 11 3.91 -2.68 -0.33
CA GLU A 11 2.75 -2.99 -1.16
C GLU A 11 3.03 -2.76 -2.65
N ILE A 12 3.70 -1.66 -2.99
CA ILE A 12 4.16 -1.37 -4.35
C ILE A 12 5.19 -2.41 -4.81
N TYR A 13 6.11 -2.80 -3.92
CA TYR A 13 7.07 -3.86 -4.19
C TYR A 13 6.38 -5.20 -4.45
N ARG A 14 5.34 -5.56 -3.67
CA ARG A 14 4.54 -6.77 -3.91
C ARG A 14 3.81 -6.75 -5.24
N LEU A 15 3.23 -5.61 -5.63
CA LEU A 15 2.56 -5.47 -6.92
C LEU A 15 3.55 -5.62 -8.08
N LEU A 16 4.71 -4.94 -8.02
CA LEU A 16 5.81 -5.11 -8.97
C LEU A 16 6.33 -6.56 -9.02
N ALA A 17 6.49 -7.20 -7.86
CA ALA A 17 6.95 -8.59 -7.74
C ALA A 17 5.91 -9.59 -8.26
N ARG A 18 4.61 -9.30 -8.13
CA ARG A 18 3.52 -10.13 -8.64
C ARG A 18 3.46 -10.08 -10.16
N GLU A 19 3.54 -8.88 -10.76
CA GLU A 19 3.51 -8.70 -12.21
C GLU A 19 4.77 -9.28 -12.89
N SER A 20 5.94 -9.04 -12.31
CA SER A 20 7.21 -9.67 -12.74
C SER A 20 7.21 -11.19 -12.50
N GLY A 21 6.60 -11.63 -11.40
CA GLY A 21 6.31 -13.03 -11.10
C GLY A 21 5.47 -13.70 -12.19
N GLN A 22 4.49 -12.99 -12.74
CA GLN A 22 3.63 -13.49 -13.81
C GLN A 22 4.39 -13.64 -15.15
N ALA A 23 5.37 -12.79 -15.43
CA ALA A 23 6.32 -12.98 -16.55
C ALA A 23 7.25 -14.20 -16.32
N SER A 24 7.67 -14.42 -15.06
CA SER A 24 8.47 -15.58 -14.67
C SER A 24 7.69 -16.89 -14.58
N CYS A 25 6.35 -16.86 -14.66
CA CYS A 25 5.49 -18.06 -14.70
C CYS A 25 5.84 -18.97 -15.90
N SER A 26 6.34 -18.40 -16.99
CA SER A 26 6.89 -19.16 -18.13
C SER A 26 8.12 -20.01 -17.75
N ALA A 27 9.00 -19.47 -16.89
CA ALA A 27 10.14 -20.21 -16.32
C ALA A 27 9.66 -21.25 -15.29
N PHE A 28 8.63 -20.95 -14.49
CA PHE A 28 8.01 -21.92 -13.57
C PHE A 28 7.38 -23.11 -14.28
N VAL A 29 6.75 -22.92 -15.45
CA VAL A 29 6.20 -24.03 -16.26
C VAL A 29 7.33 -24.93 -16.78
N LEU A 30 8.44 -24.34 -17.23
CA LEU A 30 9.63 -25.08 -17.66
C LEU A 30 10.32 -25.83 -16.52
N ILE A 31 10.44 -25.21 -15.34
CA ILE A 31 10.99 -25.83 -14.13
C ILE A 31 10.06 -26.92 -13.61
N GLY A 32 8.74 -26.67 -13.60
CA GLY A 32 7.72 -27.65 -13.22
C GLY A 32 7.71 -28.87 -14.14
N ALA A 33 7.86 -28.67 -15.45
CA ALA A 33 8.00 -29.76 -16.41
C ALA A 33 9.28 -30.59 -16.16
N ALA A 34 10.39 -29.94 -15.80
CA ALA A 34 11.63 -30.63 -15.44
C ALA A 34 11.51 -31.42 -14.13
N VAL A 35 10.82 -30.88 -13.12
CA VAL A 35 10.56 -31.56 -11.83
C VAL A 35 9.62 -32.76 -12.02
N VAL A 36 8.53 -32.60 -12.78
CA VAL A 36 7.61 -33.71 -13.10
C VAL A 36 8.33 -34.80 -13.90
N GLY A 37 9.20 -34.43 -14.85
CA GLY A 37 10.05 -35.37 -15.57
C GLY A 37 11.03 -36.12 -14.66
N ALA A 38 11.64 -35.44 -13.69
CA ALA A 38 12.56 -36.06 -12.72
C ALA A 38 11.85 -36.97 -11.71
N VAL A 39 10.65 -36.59 -11.24
CA VAL A 39 9.83 -37.41 -10.34
C VAL A 39 9.31 -38.64 -11.07
N LEU A 40 8.79 -38.50 -12.29
CA LEU A 40 8.37 -39.65 -13.11
C LEU A 40 9.55 -40.58 -13.42
N GLY A 41 10.73 -40.03 -13.76
CA GLY A 41 11.95 -40.81 -13.96
C GLY A 41 12.41 -41.55 -12.69
N GLY A 42 12.29 -40.92 -11.51
CA GLY A 42 12.60 -41.52 -10.22
C GLY A 42 11.62 -42.62 -9.81
N VAL A 43 10.31 -42.44 -10.04
CA VAL A 43 9.28 -43.44 -9.76
C VAL A 43 9.41 -44.66 -10.68
N VAL A 44 9.74 -44.46 -11.96
CA VAL A 44 10.05 -45.57 -12.88
C VAL A 44 11.30 -46.33 -12.43
N ALA A 45 12.31 -45.64 -11.90
CA ALA A 45 13.53 -46.26 -11.38
C ALA A 45 13.31 -47.07 -10.08
N THR A 46 12.34 -46.69 -9.23
CA THR A 46 12.02 -47.42 -7.99
C THR A 46 11.08 -48.60 -8.22
N LEU A 47 10.16 -48.51 -9.18
CA LEU A 47 9.24 -49.59 -9.55
C LEU A 47 9.89 -50.66 -10.44
N SER A 48 11.03 -50.36 -11.07
CA SER A 48 11.78 -51.29 -11.94
C SER A 48 13.26 -51.40 -11.54
N PRO A 49 13.57 -51.94 -10.35
CA PRO A 49 14.92 -51.92 -9.76
C PRO A 49 15.95 -52.75 -10.51
N GLU A 50 15.54 -53.67 -11.39
CA GLU A 50 16.48 -54.47 -12.21
C GLU A 50 17.18 -53.66 -13.32
N VAL A 51 16.69 -52.46 -13.65
CA VAL A 51 17.20 -51.63 -14.75
C VAL A 51 17.97 -50.39 -14.25
N ALA A 52 17.72 -49.94 -13.01
CA ALA A 52 18.22 -48.66 -12.52
C ALA A 52 19.43 -48.82 -11.57
N LYS A 53 20.59 -48.32 -12.00
CA LYS A 53 21.80 -48.26 -11.16
C LYS A 53 21.57 -47.31 -9.96
N PRO A 54 21.96 -47.67 -8.73
CA PRO A 54 21.72 -46.85 -7.53
C PRO A 54 22.34 -45.45 -7.60
N GLN A 55 23.40 -45.27 -8.38
CA GLN A 55 24.03 -43.97 -8.64
C GLN A 55 23.11 -43.01 -9.41
N ALA A 56 22.21 -43.51 -10.25
CA ALA A 56 21.26 -42.69 -11.01
C ALA A 56 20.14 -42.13 -10.12
N ILE A 57 19.75 -42.85 -9.07
CA ILE A 57 18.73 -42.42 -8.10
C ILE A 57 19.27 -41.26 -7.24
N VAL A 58 20.53 -41.34 -6.82
CA VAL A 58 21.17 -40.26 -6.05
C VAL A 58 21.37 -39.00 -6.91
N LEU A 59 21.77 -39.17 -8.19
CA LEU A 59 21.95 -38.03 -9.09
C LEU A 59 20.63 -37.30 -9.37
N THR A 60 19.55 -38.05 -9.63
CA THR A 60 18.24 -37.46 -9.92
C THR A 60 17.62 -36.74 -8.71
N THR A 61 17.78 -37.29 -7.51
CA THR A 61 17.36 -36.63 -6.25
C THR A 61 18.20 -35.40 -5.92
N MET A 62 19.52 -35.42 -6.16
CA MET A 62 20.39 -34.26 -5.95
C MET A 62 20.08 -33.12 -6.95
N VAL A 63 19.85 -33.45 -8.23
CA VAL A 63 19.49 -32.46 -9.26
C VAL A 63 18.13 -31.84 -8.96
N SER A 64 17.14 -32.64 -8.55
CA SER A 64 15.83 -32.11 -8.16
C SER A 64 15.90 -31.24 -6.89
N ALA A 65 16.72 -31.60 -5.89
CA ALA A 65 16.95 -30.75 -4.72
C ALA A 65 17.64 -29.42 -5.06
N VAL A 66 18.59 -29.42 -6.00
CA VAL A 66 19.23 -28.19 -6.49
C VAL A 66 18.25 -27.32 -7.27
N ILE A 67 17.40 -27.91 -8.11
CA ILE A 67 16.37 -27.18 -8.86
C ILE A 67 15.31 -26.61 -7.91
N LEU A 68 14.86 -27.38 -6.92
CA LEU A 68 13.92 -26.94 -5.88
C LEU A 68 14.54 -25.86 -4.99
N GLY A 69 15.81 -26.02 -4.60
CA GLY A 69 16.55 -25.03 -3.81
C GLY A 69 16.79 -23.73 -4.58
N TYR A 70 17.11 -23.82 -5.87
CA TYR A 70 17.27 -22.67 -6.75
C TYR A 70 15.93 -21.98 -7.01
N GLY A 71 14.85 -22.74 -7.26
CA GLY A 71 13.50 -22.19 -7.40
C GLY A 71 12.98 -21.56 -6.11
N TYR A 72 13.21 -22.19 -4.96
CA TYR A 72 12.87 -21.63 -3.64
C TYR A 72 13.68 -20.36 -3.37
N ASN A 73 14.97 -20.35 -3.70
CA ASN A 73 15.79 -19.16 -3.60
C ASN A 73 15.32 -18.09 -4.59
N LEU A 74 14.90 -18.41 -5.82
CA LEU A 74 14.36 -17.43 -6.77
C LEU A 74 13.03 -16.82 -6.30
N VAL A 75 12.15 -17.62 -5.68
CA VAL A 75 10.89 -17.16 -5.07
C VAL A 75 11.16 -16.29 -3.84
N ARG A 76 12.20 -16.61 -3.07
CA ARG A 76 12.54 -15.93 -1.81
C ARG A 76 13.48 -14.74 -2.02
N SER A 77 14.31 -14.77 -3.04
CA SER A 77 15.23 -13.69 -3.40
C SER A 77 14.42 -12.62 -4.11
N ARG A 78 14.11 -11.59 -3.33
CA ARG A 78 13.62 -10.29 -3.76
C ARG A 78 14.61 -9.71 -4.77
N ALA A 79 14.45 -10.05 -6.04
CA ALA A 79 15.41 -9.67 -7.06
C ALA A 79 15.50 -8.14 -7.12
N PRO A 80 16.71 -7.56 -7.06
CA PRO A 80 16.88 -6.11 -7.19
C PRO A 80 16.29 -5.68 -8.53
N LEU A 81 15.23 -4.87 -8.50
CA LEU A 81 14.58 -4.41 -9.72
C LEU A 81 15.41 -3.28 -10.33
N ALA A 82 15.74 -3.41 -11.62
CA ALA A 82 16.36 -2.31 -12.34
C ALA A 82 15.31 -1.19 -12.55
N PRO A 83 15.70 0.10 -12.49
CA PRO A 83 14.79 1.22 -12.75
C PRO A 83 14.04 1.11 -14.09
N GLU A 84 14.72 0.57 -15.10
CA GLU A 84 14.19 0.32 -16.45
C GLU A 84 13.08 -0.74 -16.46
N ASP A 85 13.18 -1.78 -15.62
CA ASP A 85 12.17 -2.82 -15.50
C ASP A 85 10.92 -2.29 -14.80
N ILE A 86 11.09 -1.46 -13.76
CA ILE A 86 9.99 -0.79 -13.06
C ILE A 86 9.22 0.12 -14.02
N ARG A 87 9.91 0.89 -14.88
CA ARG A 87 9.25 1.73 -15.90
C ARG A 87 8.41 0.94 -16.90
N ARG A 88 8.84 -0.27 -17.25
CA ARG A 88 8.08 -1.17 -18.15
C ARG A 88 6.85 -1.77 -17.48
N LEU A 89 6.92 -2.00 -16.17
CA LEU A 89 5.83 -2.56 -15.37
C LEU A 89 4.83 -1.51 -14.90
N LEU A 90 5.26 -0.25 -14.72
CA LEU A 90 4.41 0.87 -14.32
C LEU A 90 3.06 0.97 -15.07
N PRO A 91 3.00 0.94 -16.42
CA PRO A 91 1.72 1.05 -17.13
C PRO A 91 0.83 -0.18 -17.00
N LEU A 92 1.37 -1.32 -16.53
CA LEU A 92 0.60 -2.53 -16.25
C LEU A 92 0.00 -2.51 -14.84
N LEU A 93 0.62 -1.76 -13.94
CA LEU A 93 0.16 -1.59 -12.57
C LEU A 93 -0.95 -0.54 -12.51
N ARG A 94 -2.06 -0.90 -11.87
CA ARG A 94 -3.12 0.06 -11.51
C ARG A 94 -2.72 0.76 -10.23
N LEU A 95 -1.78 1.70 -10.35
CA LEU A 95 -1.38 2.56 -9.25
C LEU A 95 -2.33 3.75 -9.14
N ASP A 96 -2.62 4.17 -7.91
CA ASP A 96 -3.28 5.45 -7.66
C ASP A 96 -2.34 6.63 -7.98
N GLU A 97 -2.85 7.86 -7.94
CA GLU A 97 -2.05 9.05 -8.25
C GLU A 97 -0.85 9.24 -7.30
N GLY A 98 -0.96 8.82 -6.04
CA GLY A 98 0.08 8.94 -5.03
C GLY A 98 1.15 7.89 -5.15
N GLU A 99 0.75 6.64 -5.32
CA GLU A 99 1.62 5.52 -5.62
C GLU A 99 2.44 5.80 -6.89
N GLN A 100 1.78 6.30 -7.95
CA GLN A 100 2.47 6.67 -9.19
C GLN A 100 3.44 7.83 -8.97
N ALA A 101 3.03 8.90 -8.28
CA ALA A 101 3.89 10.04 -8.00
C ALA A 101 5.12 9.62 -7.16
N TYR A 102 4.94 8.75 -6.19
CA TYR A 102 6.03 8.19 -5.38
C TYR A 102 7.00 7.35 -6.20
N VAL A 103 6.50 6.41 -7.02
CA VAL A 103 7.37 5.56 -7.86
C VAL A 103 8.16 6.42 -8.84
N ASP A 104 7.52 7.39 -9.48
CA ASP A 104 8.19 8.34 -10.37
C ASP A 104 9.30 9.12 -9.65
N THR A 105 9.04 9.53 -8.41
CA THR A 105 9.99 10.30 -7.60
C THR A 105 11.19 9.44 -7.16
N VAL A 106 10.92 8.20 -6.74
CA VAL A 106 11.96 7.24 -6.37
C VAL A 106 12.81 6.85 -7.58
N LEU A 107 12.19 6.65 -8.76
CA LEU A 107 12.91 6.41 -10.00
C LEU A 107 13.82 7.58 -10.35
N ALA A 108 13.29 8.82 -10.30
CA ALA A 108 14.08 10.03 -10.51
C ALA A 108 15.29 10.07 -9.57
N LEU A 109 15.10 9.84 -8.26
CA LEU A 109 16.19 9.78 -7.28
C LEU A 109 17.29 8.77 -7.65
N THR A 110 16.91 7.59 -8.16
CA THR A 110 17.90 6.55 -8.51
C THR A 110 18.64 6.77 -9.82
N GLU A 111 18.06 7.54 -10.73
CA GLU A 111 18.66 7.90 -12.02
C GLU A 111 19.61 9.10 -11.90
N HIS A 112 19.47 9.93 -10.85
CA HIS A 112 20.33 11.09 -10.64
C HIS A 112 21.69 10.73 -10.02
N SER A 113 22.76 10.90 -10.80
CA SER A 113 24.16 10.75 -10.36
C SER A 113 24.73 11.97 -9.63
N ALA A 114 24.02 13.11 -9.65
CA ALA A 114 24.45 14.37 -9.05
C ALA A 114 24.31 14.41 -7.52
N LEU A 115 23.41 13.59 -6.97
CA LEU A 115 23.22 13.45 -5.53
C LEU A 115 24.24 12.46 -4.97
N ARG A 116 24.76 12.74 -3.77
CA ARG A 116 25.53 11.75 -3.02
C ARG A 116 24.64 10.55 -2.73
N GLU A 117 25.17 9.34 -2.90
CA GLU A 117 24.43 8.09 -2.69
C GLU A 117 23.76 8.03 -1.32
N GLU A 118 24.45 8.49 -0.27
CA GLU A 118 23.90 8.59 1.10
C GLU A 118 22.66 9.50 1.19
N THR A 119 22.66 10.63 0.48
CA THR A 119 21.54 11.58 0.46
C THR A 119 20.36 11.02 -0.32
N ALA A 120 20.62 10.35 -1.45
CA ALA A 120 19.59 9.69 -2.24
C ALA A 120 18.92 8.54 -1.47
N GLU A 121 19.69 7.71 -0.76
CA GLU A 121 19.16 6.66 0.12
C GLU A 121 18.34 7.23 1.28
N GLN A 122 18.78 8.35 1.86
CA GLN A 122 18.05 8.98 2.95
C GLN A 122 16.71 9.55 2.48
N LEU A 123 16.69 10.25 1.33
CA LEU A 123 15.45 10.75 0.73
C LEU A 123 14.51 9.62 0.34
N ALA A 124 15.04 8.52 -0.21
CA ALA A 124 14.22 7.36 -0.55
C ALA A 124 13.57 6.73 0.70
N ARG A 125 14.29 6.66 1.83
CA ARG A 125 13.72 6.23 3.12
C ARG A 125 12.64 7.18 3.62
N GLU A 126 12.86 8.49 3.56
CA GLU A 126 11.87 9.49 3.97
C GLU A 126 10.61 9.46 3.09
N LEU A 127 10.77 9.26 1.78
CA LEU A 127 9.66 9.07 0.86
C LEU A 127 8.90 7.77 1.16
N LYS A 128 9.62 6.69 1.50
CA LYS A 128 8.98 5.43 1.91
C LYS A 128 8.14 5.64 3.18
N GLU A 129 8.71 6.30 4.19
CA GLU A 129 7.97 6.63 5.42
C GLU A 129 6.75 7.51 5.14
N LEU A 130 6.86 8.48 4.23
CA LEU A 130 5.72 9.29 3.80
C LEU A 130 4.64 8.45 3.12
N MET A 131 5.03 7.47 2.31
CA MET A 131 4.10 6.54 1.68
C MET A 131 3.44 5.61 2.71
N ASP A 132 4.18 5.15 3.71
CA ASP A 132 3.61 4.40 4.85
C ASP A 132 2.48 5.24 5.50
N THR A 133 2.74 6.51 5.80
CA THR A 133 1.72 7.45 6.34
C THR A 133 0.55 7.68 5.39
N TYR A 134 0.79 7.74 4.07
CA TYR A 134 -0.28 7.89 3.09
C TYR A 134 -1.28 6.73 3.16
N TYR A 135 -0.81 5.48 3.19
CA TYR A 135 -1.69 4.32 3.31
C TYR A 135 -2.42 4.27 4.65
N ASP A 136 -1.75 4.62 5.75
CA ASP A 136 -2.37 4.65 7.07
C ASP A 136 -3.53 5.68 7.12
N LEU A 137 -3.30 6.89 6.59
CA LEU A 137 -4.33 7.92 6.47
C LEU A 137 -5.48 7.49 5.55
N GLN A 138 -5.17 6.85 4.42
CA GLN A 138 -6.19 6.36 3.48
C GLN A 138 -7.08 5.30 4.15
N GLY A 139 -6.49 4.31 4.82
CA GLY A 139 -7.25 3.27 5.53
C GLY A 139 -8.11 3.84 6.65
N GLN A 140 -7.62 4.84 7.39
CA GLN A 140 -8.41 5.52 8.42
C GLN A 140 -9.54 6.37 7.83
N ALA A 141 -9.31 7.07 6.71
CA ALA A 141 -10.36 7.82 6.02
C ALA A 141 -11.50 6.91 5.53
N GLU A 142 -11.14 5.73 4.99
CA GLU A 142 -12.11 4.69 4.61
C GLU A 142 -12.88 4.16 5.83
N ALA A 143 -12.19 3.87 6.94
CA ALA A 143 -12.83 3.43 8.18
C ALA A 143 -13.79 4.48 8.75
N LEU A 144 -13.42 5.77 8.69
CA LEU A 144 -14.32 6.87 9.07
C LEU A 144 -15.55 6.92 8.17
N HIS A 145 -15.35 6.74 6.86
CA HIS A 145 -16.45 6.70 5.89
C HIS A 145 -17.42 5.55 6.15
N GLU A 146 -16.91 4.37 6.48
CA GLU A 146 -17.72 3.23 6.89
C GLU A 146 -18.47 3.52 8.20
N ALA A 147 -17.80 4.11 9.19
CA ALA A 147 -18.38 4.45 10.49
C ALA A 147 -19.45 5.55 10.44
N MET A 148 -19.45 6.41 9.41
CA MET A 148 -20.51 7.40 9.19
C MET A 148 -21.87 6.76 8.88
N GLY A 149 -21.88 5.53 8.36
CA GLY A 149 -23.09 4.80 8.01
C GLY A 149 -24.00 5.52 6.99
N THR A 150 -25.26 5.10 6.92
CA THR A 150 -26.23 5.57 5.91
C THR A 150 -27.30 6.51 6.45
N ALA A 151 -27.19 6.98 7.69
CA ALA A 151 -28.20 7.85 8.30
C ALA A 151 -28.37 9.15 7.52
N THR A 152 -29.62 9.52 7.22
CA THR A 152 -29.95 10.72 6.43
C THR A 152 -30.90 11.68 7.13
N GLU A 153 -30.79 12.97 6.79
CA GLU A 153 -31.71 14.01 7.27
C GLU A 153 -33.15 13.77 6.80
N GLU A 154 -33.32 13.14 5.63
CA GLU A 154 -34.63 12.75 5.09
C GLU A 154 -35.33 11.70 5.97
N GLU A 155 -34.59 10.68 6.43
CA GLU A 155 -35.13 9.68 7.37
C GLU A 155 -35.57 10.33 8.68
N ARG A 156 -34.81 11.33 9.17
CA ARG A 156 -35.16 12.08 10.38
C ARG A 156 -36.45 12.85 10.20
N GLN A 157 -36.61 13.53 9.05
CA GLN A 157 -37.81 14.27 8.74
C GLN A 157 -39.03 13.33 8.62
N ARG A 158 -38.89 12.19 7.96
CA ARG A 158 -39.96 11.18 7.86
C ARG A 158 -40.37 10.62 9.23
N LEU A 159 -39.41 10.38 10.14
CA LEU A 159 -39.69 9.94 11.50
C LEU A 159 -40.42 10.99 12.33
N ARG A 160 -40.05 12.28 12.20
CA ARG A 160 -40.76 13.39 12.86
C ARG A 160 -42.19 13.51 12.37
N GLU A 161 -42.40 13.49 11.05
CA GLU A 161 -43.76 13.55 10.48
C GLU A 161 -44.63 12.35 10.90
N ARG A 162 -44.05 11.16 11.03
CA ARG A 162 -44.76 9.98 11.55
C ARG A 162 -45.11 10.14 13.02
N LEU A 163 -44.21 10.69 13.83
CA LEU A 163 -44.46 10.96 15.24
C LEU A 163 -45.65 11.93 15.43
N GLU A 164 -45.70 13.00 14.64
CA GLU A 164 -46.77 14.00 14.70
C GLU A 164 -48.14 13.43 14.35
N ARG A 165 -48.19 12.44 13.45
CA ARG A 165 -49.43 11.79 12.99
C ARG A 165 -49.84 10.57 13.82
N THR A 166 -49.04 10.17 14.82
CA THR A 166 -49.31 8.99 15.63
C THR A 166 -49.98 9.39 16.94
N ASP A 167 -51.20 8.90 17.17
CA ASP A 167 -51.96 9.16 18.40
C ASP A 167 -51.83 8.04 19.44
N ASP A 168 -51.32 6.87 19.03
CA ASP A 168 -51.08 5.73 19.92
C ASP A 168 -49.88 6.00 20.85
N PRO A 169 -50.08 6.02 22.19
CA PRO A 169 -49.01 6.34 23.14
C PRO A 169 -47.83 5.37 23.09
N GLU A 170 -48.05 4.07 22.89
CA GLU A 170 -46.94 3.10 22.84
C GLU A 170 -46.10 3.27 21.57
N ALA A 171 -46.76 3.44 20.42
CA ALA A 171 -46.08 3.71 19.15
C ALA A 171 -45.33 5.06 19.16
N ARG A 172 -45.85 6.09 19.85
CA ARG A 172 -45.14 7.37 20.01
C ARG A 172 -43.83 7.19 20.75
N VAL A 173 -43.80 6.43 21.85
CA VAL A 173 -42.56 6.20 22.63
C VAL A 173 -41.50 5.51 21.76
N ALA A 174 -41.87 4.43 21.05
CA ALA A 174 -40.95 3.73 20.15
C ALA A 174 -40.41 4.62 19.01
N LEU A 175 -41.25 5.51 18.46
CA LEU A 175 -40.85 6.49 17.45
C LEU A 175 -39.92 7.58 18.02
N GLN A 176 -40.11 8.00 19.28
CA GLN A 176 -39.21 8.94 19.95
C GLN A 176 -37.83 8.33 20.17
N GLU A 177 -37.76 7.09 20.64
CA GLU A 177 -36.50 6.36 20.80
C GLU A 177 -35.77 6.19 19.46
N SER A 178 -36.50 5.81 18.42
CA SER A 178 -35.95 5.69 17.06
C SER A 178 -35.43 7.03 16.52
N LEU A 179 -36.15 8.12 16.78
CA LEU A 179 -35.74 9.47 16.40
C LEU A 179 -34.47 9.89 17.16
N GLN A 180 -34.42 9.64 18.46
CA GLN A 180 -33.26 9.97 19.29
C GLN A 180 -32.00 9.21 18.83
N LEU A 181 -32.13 7.92 18.53
CA LEU A 181 -31.04 7.12 17.96
C LEU A 181 -30.58 7.65 16.60
N LEU A 182 -31.52 8.08 15.75
CA LEU A 182 -31.17 8.65 14.45
C LEU A 182 -30.49 10.02 14.57
N GLU A 183 -30.95 10.88 15.48
CA GLU A 183 -30.33 12.16 15.78
C GLU A 183 -28.90 11.99 16.30
N GLN A 184 -28.67 11.02 17.18
CA GLN A 184 -27.32 10.65 17.62
C GLN A 184 -26.45 10.17 16.45
N ARG A 185 -26.99 9.32 15.55
CA ARG A 185 -26.25 8.88 14.35
C ARG A 185 -25.90 10.02 13.40
N LEU A 186 -26.81 10.97 13.20
CA LEU A 186 -26.60 12.14 12.35
C LEU A 186 -25.57 13.10 12.94
N GLN A 187 -25.66 13.39 14.24
CA GLN A 187 -24.68 14.22 14.94
C GLN A 187 -23.28 13.61 14.83
N ASN A 188 -23.20 12.31 15.07
CA ASN A 188 -21.97 11.56 14.93
C ASN A 188 -21.41 11.58 13.51
N ARG A 189 -22.26 11.38 12.50
CA ARG A 189 -21.87 11.51 11.08
C ARG A 189 -21.26 12.87 10.80
N HIS A 190 -21.85 13.93 11.36
CA HIS A 190 -21.34 15.29 11.14
C HIS A 190 -19.94 15.49 11.72
N ILE A 191 -19.71 15.00 12.95
CA ILE A 191 -18.39 15.03 13.58
C ILE A 191 -17.38 14.25 12.73
N LEU A 192 -17.70 13.01 12.35
CA LEU A 192 -16.81 12.18 11.53
C LEU A 192 -16.51 12.79 10.16
N SER A 193 -17.50 13.46 9.54
CA SER A 193 -17.31 14.09 8.23
C SER A 193 -16.24 15.19 8.24
N ALA A 194 -16.13 15.94 9.33
CA ALA A 194 -15.10 16.97 9.47
C ALA A 194 -13.69 16.35 9.60
N TYR A 195 -13.58 15.22 10.31
CA TYR A 195 -12.31 14.48 10.39
C TYR A 195 -11.93 13.86 9.06
N ALA A 196 -12.88 13.22 8.37
CA ALA A 196 -12.63 12.62 7.07
C ALA A 196 -12.16 13.66 6.04
N GLN A 197 -12.83 14.82 5.96
CA GLN A 197 -12.42 15.93 5.10
C GLN A 197 -11.00 16.43 5.41
N ARG A 198 -10.64 16.48 6.70
CA ARG A 198 -9.28 16.87 7.09
C ARG A 198 -8.27 15.82 6.63
N MET A 199 -8.56 14.53 6.78
CA MET A 199 -7.67 13.46 6.33
C MET A 199 -7.49 13.47 4.81
N GLU A 200 -8.58 13.66 4.04
CA GLU A 200 -8.54 13.82 2.59
C GLU A 200 -7.66 15.02 2.17
N ALA A 201 -7.79 16.16 2.85
CA ALA A 201 -6.94 17.31 2.58
C ALA A 201 -5.44 17.02 2.85
N HIS A 202 -5.13 16.25 3.89
CA HIS A 202 -3.76 15.84 4.18
C HIS A 202 -3.21 14.84 3.17
N LEU A 203 -4.03 13.89 2.70
CA LEU A 203 -3.66 13.01 1.58
C LEU A 203 -3.31 13.85 0.34
N GLU A 204 -4.13 14.86 0.00
CA GLU A 204 -3.85 15.73 -1.13
C GLU A 204 -2.55 16.54 -0.95
N LEU A 205 -2.25 17.02 0.25
CA LEU A 205 -0.98 17.69 0.56
C LEU A 205 0.23 16.77 0.37
N ILE A 206 0.13 15.50 0.76
CA ILE A 206 1.18 14.50 0.52
C ILE A 206 1.39 14.33 -0.99
N LEU A 207 0.32 14.18 -1.77
CA LEU A 207 0.38 14.08 -3.23
C LEU A 207 1.07 15.29 -3.87
N GLN A 208 0.68 16.49 -3.47
CA GLN A 208 1.28 17.73 -3.98
C GLN A 208 2.77 17.83 -3.63
N THR A 209 3.15 17.37 -2.44
CA THR A 209 4.54 17.38 -1.99
C THR A 209 5.39 16.40 -2.79
N LEU A 210 4.89 15.18 -3.05
CA LEU A 210 5.54 14.21 -3.94
C LEU A 210 5.73 14.78 -5.36
N LYS A 211 4.66 15.37 -5.93
CA LYS A 211 4.71 16.03 -7.25
C LYS A 211 5.75 17.17 -7.28
N SER A 212 5.78 18.02 -6.26
CA SER A 212 6.76 19.12 -6.13
C SER A 212 8.20 18.61 -5.99
N LEU A 213 8.41 17.51 -5.26
CA LEU A 213 9.72 16.92 -5.08
C LEU A 213 10.23 16.34 -6.41
N ARG A 214 9.37 15.63 -7.15
CA ARG A 214 9.66 15.15 -8.51
C ARG A 214 10.06 16.28 -9.44
N GLU A 215 9.32 17.39 -9.43
CA GLU A 215 9.64 18.56 -10.26
C GLU A 215 10.99 19.18 -9.87
N SER A 216 11.29 19.23 -8.57
CA SER A 216 12.56 19.80 -8.08
C SER A 216 13.75 18.93 -8.49
N LEU A 217 13.59 17.61 -8.43
CA LEU A 217 14.58 16.64 -8.94
C LEU A 217 14.76 16.77 -10.46
N ALA A 218 13.67 16.89 -11.22
CA ALA A 218 13.74 17.11 -12.67
C ALA A 218 14.45 18.43 -13.03
N ARG A 219 14.26 19.49 -12.24
CA ARG A 219 14.97 20.77 -12.45
C ARG A 219 16.47 20.67 -12.13
N LEU A 220 16.83 19.88 -11.11
CA LEU A 220 18.23 19.58 -10.80
C LEU A 220 18.93 18.85 -11.95
N GLU A 221 18.21 18.01 -12.69
CA GLU A 221 18.72 17.34 -13.90
C GLU A 221 19.08 18.34 -15.02
N LEU A 222 18.23 19.36 -15.21
CA LEU A 222 18.40 20.34 -16.28
C LEU A 222 19.43 21.44 -15.96
N ALA A 223 19.69 21.72 -14.67
CA ALA A 223 20.58 22.80 -14.25
C ALA A 223 21.37 22.46 -12.96
N PRO A 224 22.37 21.56 -13.02
CA PRO A 224 23.09 21.05 -11.85
C PRO A 224 23.96 22.10 -11.13
N GLU A 225 24.34 23.21 -11.79
CA GLU A 225 25.19 24.26 -11.20
C GLU A 225 24.42 25.36 -10.47
N GLY A 226 23.07 25.40 -10.57
CA GLY A 226 22.25 26.51 -10.07
C GLY A 226 21.34 26.20 -8.87
N LEU A 227 21.00 24.93 -8.64
CA LEU A 227 20.08 24.50 -7.58
C LEU A 227 20.89 23.77 -6.50
N GLY A 228 21.24 24.52 -5.46
CA GLY A 228 22.03 24.00 -4.36
C GLY A 228 21.23 23.00 -3.52
N VAL A 229 21.97 22.13 -2.83
CA VAL A 229 21.57 21.26 -1.70
C VAL A 229 20.49 21.86 -0.77
N ARG A 230 20.39 23.19 -0.72
CA ARG A 230 19.39 23.98 0.02
C ARG A 230 17.93 23.71 -0.38
N ASP A 231 17.61 23.45 -1.65
CA ASP A 231 16.23 23.21 -2.07
C ASP A 231 15.74 21.82 -1.66
N VAL A 232 16.64 20.83 -1.74
CA VAL A 232 16.40 19.46 -1.25
C VAL A 232 16.20 19.45 0.27
N GLU A 233 16.98 20.24 1.00
CA GLU A 233 16.86 20.34 2.46
C GLU A 233 15.56 21.03 2.90
N GLN A 234 15.08 22.05 2.15
CA GLN A 234 13.78 22.68 2.41
C GLN A 234 12.62 21.71 2.15
N LEU A 235 12.70 20.91 1.09
CA LEU A 235 11.71 19.87 0.82
C LEU A 235 11.70 18.81 1.91
N ARG A 236 12.87 18.41 2.40
CA ARG A 236 13.01 17.49 3.53
C ARG A 236 12.37 18.03 4.81
N GLN A 237 12.59 19.31 5.14
CA GLN A 237 11.93 19.93 6.29
C GLN A 237 10.41 19.91 6.14
N ARG A 238 9.90 20.21 4.95
CA ARG A 238 8.46 20.18 4.67
C ARG A 238 7.86 18.78 4.77
N LEU A 239 8.58 17.75 4.36
CA LEU A 239 8.18 16.36 4.55
C LEU A 239 8.07 15.99 6.03
N LEU A 240 9.05 16.42 6.84
CA LEU A 240 9.05 16.16 8.28
C LEU A 240 7.89 16.88 9.00
N GLU A 241 7.62 18.14 8.62
CA GLU A 241 6.49 18.91 9.14
C GLU A 241 5.15 18.24 8.81
N LEU A 242 4.94 17.85 7.54
CA LEU A 242 3.74 17.14 7.11
C LEU A 242 3.53 15.83 7.87
N ARG A 243 4.61 15.08 8.14
CA ARG A 243 4.52 13.86 8.92
C ARG A 243 4.10 14.13 10.37
N GLN A 244 4.64 15.18 10.99
CA GLN A 244 4.25 15.56 12.36
C GLN A 244 2.77 15.97 12.41
N GLU A 245 2.30 16.71 11.42
CA GLU A 245 0.90 17.11 11.32
C GLU A 245 -0.03 15.92 11.06
N ALA A 246 0.37 14.99 10.19
CA ALA A 246 -0.37 13.75 9.94
C ALA A 246 -0.52 12.92 11.22
N ALA A 247 0.57 12.70 11.96
CA ALA A 247 0.53 11.95 13.22
C ALA A 247 -0.39 12.59 14.28
N ALA A 248 -0.46 13.93 14.33
CA ALA A 248 -1.37 14.62 15.24
C ALA A 248 -2.84 14.39 14.85
N ILE A 249 -3.14 14.30 13.56
CA ILE A 249 -4.49 14.05 13.05
C ILE A 249 -4.89 12.60 13.23
N GLU A 250 -3.98 11.66 12.98
CA GLU A 250 -4.18 10.24 13.28
C GLU A 250 -4.52 10.05 14.76
N SER A 251 -3.75 10.66 15.67
CA SER A 251 -4.03 10.58 17.11
C SER A 251 -5.43 11.12 17.43
N ALA A 252 -5.83 12.24 16.83
CA ALA A 252 -7.15 12.82 17.05
C ALA A 252 -8.28 11.95 16.47
N ALA A 253 -8.09 11.38 15.28
CA ALA A 253 -9.05 10.48 14.64
C ALA A 253 -9.19 9.17 15.44
N GLN A 254 -8.07 8.61 15.88
CA GLN A 254 -8.01 7.42 16.73
C GLN A 254 -8.74 7.67 18.05
N GLU A 255 -8.57 8.82 18.69
CA GLU A 255 -9.27 9.17 19.92
C GLU A 255 -10.79 9.24 19.72
N VAL A 256 -11.24 9.82 18.60
CA VAL A 256 -12.68 9.89 18.26
C VAL A 256 -13.27 8.52 17.96
N LEU A 257 -12.52 7.64 17.29
CA LEU A 257 -12.93 6.26 17.02
C LEU A 257 -12.94 5.41 18.30
N SER A 258 -11.90 5.55 19.15
CA SER A 258 -11.72 4.77 20.38
C SER A 258 -12.66 5.20 21.49
N GLY A 259 -12.87 6.51 21.66
CA GLY A 259 -13.82 7.09 22.63
C GLY A 259 -15.27 6.70 22.33
N ARG A 260 -15.54 6.15 21.14
CA ARG A 260 -16.84 5.66 20.73
C ARG A 260 -17.03 4.14 20.90
N ALA A 261 -15.94 3.40 21.10
CA ALA A 261 -15.96 1.96 21.36
C ALA A 261 -16.32 1.61 22.83
N LEU A 262 -16.43 2.61 23.71
CA LEU A 262 -16.96 2.47 25.06
C LEU A 262 -18.34 3.13 25.16
N PRO A 263 -19.44 2.45 24.78
CA PRO A 263 -20.68 2.67 25.48
C PRO A 263 -20.47 2.13 26.90
N GLU A 264 -20.45 3.02 27.89
CA GLU A 264 -20.60 2.60 29.28
C GLU A 264 -21.85 1.73 29.41
N GLY A 265 -21.62 0.48 29.80
CA GLY A 265 -22.60 -0.49 30.28
C GLY A 265 -22.09 -1.09 31.57
#